data_AF-A0A7K2M573-F1
#
_entry.id   AF-A0A7K2M573-F1
#
_cell.length_a   1.000
_cell.length_b   1.000
_cell.length_c   1.000
_cell.angle_alpha   90.00
_cell.angle_beta   90.00
_cell.angle_gamma   90.00
#
_symmetry.space_group_name_H-M   'P 1'
#
loop_
_entity.id
_entity.type
_entity.pdbx_description
1 polymer ?
#
loop_
_entity_poly.entity_id
_entity_poly.type
_entity_poly.pdbx_seq_one_letter_code
_entity_poly.pdbx_strand_id
1 'polypeptide(L)'
;RAVRGLGVPAWLSYSVAGPRTRAGQPLEEAFAPAATADEVIAVGVNCCDPEDADAAVATAARVTGKPVVVYPNSGEAWDAGARAWSGRPSFHADRVTRWRAFGARLIGGCCRVGPETITEIARTLSDG
;
A
#
# COMPACT_ATOMS: atom_id res chain seq x y z
N ARG A 1 -14.62 1.11 18.70
CA ARG A 1 -13.98 0.87 17.38
C ARG A 1 -13.63 2.25 16.82
N ALA A 2 -12.36 2.52 16.51
CA ALA A 2 -11.79 3.87 16.37
C ALA A 2 -12.45 4.80 15.32
N VAL A 3 -13.08 4.24 14.29
CA VAL A 3 -13.69 5.01 13.18
C VAL A 3 -15.22 5.05 13.20
N ARG A 4 -15.86 4.34 14.15
CA ARG A 4 -17.32 4.25 14.17
C ARG A 4 -17.95 5.59 14.52
N GLY A 5 -18.93 6.02 13.71
CA GLY A 5 -19.63 7.29 13.92
C GLY A 5 -18.82 8.54 13.55
N LEU A 6 -17.70 8.38 12.84
CA LEU A 6 -16.87 9.51 12.39
C LEU A 6 -17.59 10.41 11.37
N GLY A 7 -18.60 9.88 10.66
CA GLY A 7 -19.40 10.63 9.68
C GLY A 7 -18.65 10.97 8.38
N VAL A 8 -17.40 10.56 8.24
CA VAL A 8 -16.59 10.70 7.02
C VAL A 8 -15.92 9.37 6.67
N PRO A 9 -15.75 9.05 5.37
CA PRO A 9 -15.07 7.85 4.95
C PRO A 9 -13.58 7.90 5.29
N ALA A 10 -13.01 6.75 5.65
CA ALA A 10 -11.59 6.58 5.94
C ALA A 10 -11.01 5.41 5.12
N TRP A 11 -9.70 5.41 4.90
CA TRP A 11 -8.97 4.20 4.52
C TRP A 11 -8.06 3.77 5.66
N LEU A 12 -7.75 2.48 5.71
CA LEU A 12 -6.77 1.90 6.64
C LEU A 12 -5.55 1.42 5.86
N SER A 13 -4.36 1.87 6.27
CA SER A 13 -3.11 1.42 5.66
C SER A 13 -2.12 0.96 6.73
N TYR A 14 -1.44 -0.15 6.48
CA TYR A 14 -0.39 -0.70 7.35
C TYR A 14 0.99 -0.55 6.70
N SER A 15 2.01 -0.32 7.52
CA SER A 15 3.39 -0.62 7.13
C SER A 15 3.70 -2.08 7.40
N VAL A 16 4.41 -2.72 6.48
CA VAL A 16 4.61 -4.17 6.45
C VAL A 16 6.09 -4.55 6.24
N ALA A 17 6.40 -5.81 6.54
CA ALA A 17 7.62 -6.51 6.18
C ALA A 17 7.24 -7.95 5.85
N GLY A 18 7.36 -8.34 4.57
CA GLY A 18 6.86 -9.62 4.08
C GLY A 18 5.38 -9.84 4.43
N PRO A 19 4.99 -11.02 4.97
CA PRO A 19 3.60 -11.37 5.23
C PRO A 19 3.05 -10.81 6.57
N ARG A 20 3.72 -9.82 7.18
CA ARG A 20 3.32 -9.27 8.48
C ARG A 20 3.34 -7.75 8.50
N THR A 21 2.53 -7.16 9.36
CA THR A 21 2.69 -5.75 9.75
C THR A 21 4.03 -5.56 10.46
N ARG A 22 4.52 -4.31 10.52
CA ARG A 22 5.71 -3.99 11.33
C ARG A 22 5.48 -4.15 12.84
N ALA A 23 4.23 -4.20 13.29
CA ALA A 23 3.85 -4.55 14.66
C ALA A 23 3.72 -6.08 14.87
N GLY A 24 3.99 -6.88 13.84
CA GLY A 24 4.11 -8.32 13.94
C GLY A 24 2.81 -9.10 13.78
N GLN A 25 1.71 -8.52 13.31
CA GLN A 25 0.49 -9.28 12.99
C GLN A 25 0.57 -9.89 11.58
N PRO A 26 0.06 -11.11 11.34
CA PRO A 26 -0.21 -11.59 9.98
C PRO A 26 -1.15 -10.63 9.25
N LEU A 27 -0.92 -10.40 7.95
CA LEU A 27 -1.72 -9.42 7.19
C LEU A 27 -3.21 -9.75 7.17
N GLU A 28 -3.57 -11.04 7.10
CA GLU A 28 -4.97 -11.47 7.12
C GLU A 28 -5.67 -11.04 8.41
N GLU A 29 -5.03 -11.25 9.56
CA GLU A 29 -5.55 -10.84 10.86
C GLU A 29 -5.61 -9.32 11.00
N ALA A 30 -4.62 -8.60 10.46
CA ALA A 30 -4.59 -7.14 10.52
C ALA A 30 -5.69 -6.49 9.66
N PHE A 31 -5.98 -7.04 8.48
CA PHE A 31 -7.00 -6.51 7.58
C PHE A 31 -8.43 -6.92 7.95
N ALA A 32 -8.62 -8.10 8.55
CA ALA A 32 -9.95 -8.67 8.83
C ALA A 32 -10.92 -7.72 9.57
N PRO A 33 -10.50 -6.94 10.60
CA PRO A 33 -11.42 -6.03 11.30
C PRO A 33 -12.04 -4.97 10.38
N ALA A 34 -11.33 -4.56 9.32
CA ALA A 34 -11.79 -3.54 8.40
C ALA A 34 -12.86 -4.06 7.43
N ALA A 35 -12.99 -5.38 7.22
CA ALA A 35 -14.01 -5.97 6.35
C ALA A 35 -15.44 -5.59 6.80
N THR A 36 -15.67 -5.49 8.12
CA THR A 36 -16.99 -5.21 8.72
C THR A 36 -17.15 -3.77 9.25
N ALA A 37 -16.24 -2.87 8.88
CA ALA A 37 -16.29 -1.46 9.27
C ALA A 37 -16.69 -0.62 8.06
N ASP A 38 -17.97 -0.24 7.95
CA ASP A 38 -18.51 0.48 6.79
C ASP A 38 -17.85 1.85 6.57
N GLU A 39 -17.35 2.48 7.64
CA GLU A 39 -16.60 3.73 7.55
C GLU A 39 -15.24 3.57 6.86
N VAL A 40 -14.69 2.35 6.82
CA VAL A 40 -13.45 2.04 6.12
C VAL A 40 -13.77 1.68 4.66
N ILE A 41 -13.49 2.59 3.73
CA ILE A 41 -13.82 2.40 2.31
C ILE A 41 -12.72 1.72 1.51
N ALA A 42 -11.49 1.67 2.03
CA ALA A 42 -10.35 1.02 1.40
C ALA A 42 -9.34 0.54 2.45
N VAL A 43 -8.60 -0.54 2.12
CA VAL A 43 -7.61 -1.14 3.01
C VAL A 43 -6.35 -1.52 2.22
N GLY A 44 -5.17 -1.31 2.78
CA GLY A 44 -3.94 -1.82 2.17
C GLY A 44 -2.68 -1.40 2.89
N VAL A 45 -1.65 -0.98 2.13
CA VAL A 45 -0.30 -0.80 2.65
C VAL A 45 0.41 0.44 2.14
N ASN A 46 1.32 0.95 2.97
CA ASN A 46 2.23 2.03 2.62
C ASN A 46 3.55 1.95 3.37
N CYS A 47 4.52 2.75 2.95
CA CYS A 47 5.82 2.87 3.62
C CYS A 47 6.49 1.50 3.85
N CYS A 48 6.41 0.65 2.83
CA CYS A 48 7.03 -0.67 2.75
C CYS A 48 7.78 -0.79 1.42
N ASP A 49 8.52 -1.88 1.26
CA ASP A 49 9.23 -2.16 0.01
C ASP A 49 8.22 -2.49 -1.10
N PRO A 50 8.49 -2.12 -2.37
CA PRO A 50 7.59 -2.41 -3.49
C PRO A 50 7.26 -3.90 -3.64
N GLU A 51 8.17 -4.80 -3.28
CA GLU A 51 7.96 -6.25 -3.32
C GLU A 51 6.96 -6.72 -2.26
N ASP A 52 7.05 -6.19 -1.03
CA ASP A 52 6.08 -6.51 0.03
C ASP A 52 4.67 -6.05 -0.34
N ALA A 53 4.56 -4.92 -1.04
CA ALA A 53 3.29 -4.38 -1.49
C ALA A 53 2.56 -5.33 -2.47
N ASP A 54 3.28 -6.04 -3.34
CA ASP A 54 2.69 -6.98 -4.29
C ASP A 54 1.82 -8.05 -3.61
N ALA A 55 2.36 -8.69 -2.56
CA ALA A 55 1.65 -9.74 -1.83
C ALA A 55 0.54 -9.18 -0.94
N ALA A 56 0.77 -8.00 -0.37
CA ALA A 56 -0.19 -7.35 0.50
C ALA A 56 -1.46 -6.90 -0.24
N VAL A 57 -1.34 -6.42 -1.48
CA VAL A 57 -2.50 -5.99 -2.29
C VAL A 57 -3.49 -7.13 -2.49
N ALA A 58 -3.03 -8.29 -2.95
CA ALA A 58 -3.89 -9.45 -3.15
C ALA A 58 -4.54 -9.93 -1.84
N THR A 59 -3.79 -9.85 -0.74
CA THR A 59 -4.29 -10.24 0.59
C THR A 59 -5.38 -9.29 1.08
N ALA A 60 -5.17 -7.98 0.98
CA ALA A 60 -6.14 -6.97 1.40
C ALA A 60 -7.45 -7.09 0.61
N ALA A 61 -7.37 -7.24 -0.71
CA ALA A 61 -8.54 -7.42 -1.57
C ALA A 61 -9.34 -8.68 -1.20
N ARG A 62 -8.66 -9.83 -1.05
CA ARG A 62 -9.30 -11.10 -0.69
C ARG A 62 -9.94 -11.08 0.69
N VAL A 63 -9.24 -10.55 1.69
CA VAL A 63 -9.69 -10.59 3.10
C VAL A 63 -10.84 -9.63 3.35
N THR A 64 -10.84 -8.47 2.69
CA THR A 64 -11.81 -7.41 2.99
C THR A 64 -12.92 -7.28 1.96
N GLY A 65 -12.69 -7.71 0.71
CA GLY A 65 -13.58 -7.43 -0.42
C GLY A 65 -13.64 -5.94 -0.80
N LYS A 66 -12.79 -5.10 -0.20
CA LYS A 66 -12.79 -3.64 -0.40
C LYS A 66 -11.74 -3.21 -1.43
N PRO A 67 -11.90 -2.03 -2.05
CA PRO A 67 -10.83 -1.40 -2.81
C PRO A 67 -9.52 -1.34 -2.02
N VAL A 68 -8.41 -1.61 -2.72
CA VAL A 68 -7.09 -1.56 -2.08
C VAL A 68 -6.42 -0.21 -2.27
N VAL A 69 -5.81 0.28 -1.19
CA VAL A 69 -4.91 1.43 -1.19
C VAL A 69 -3.45 0.95 -1.10
N VAL A 70 -2.60 1.38 -2.03
CA VAL A 70 -1.19 0.95 -2.10
C VAL A 70 -0.28 2.10 -2.49
N TYR A 71 0.66 2.44 -1.62
CA TYR A 71 1.63 3.51 -1.86
C TYR A 71 2.96 3.20 -1.15
N PRO A 72 3.82 2.34 -1.74
CA PRO A 72 5.08 1.91 -1.14
C PRO A 72 6.17 2.97 -1.23
N ASN A 73 7.31 2.72 -0.61
CA ASN A 73 8.53 3.50 -0.84
C ASN A 73 9.09 3.21 -2.24
N SER A 74 10.04 4.01 -2.70
CA SER A 74 10.70 3.77 -4.00
C SER A 74 11.62 2.54 -4.03
N GLY A 75 11.99 1.98 -2.87
CA GLY A 75 12.76 0.73 -2.74
C GLY A 75 14.17 0.89 -2.17
N GLU A 76 14.66 2.12 -2.00
CA GLU A 76 15.87 2.38 -1.23
C GLU A 76 15.69 2.03 0.26
N ALA A 77 16.80 1.65 0.90
CA ALA A 77 16.84 1.37 2.34
C ALA A 77 17.24 2.62 3.13
N TRP A 78 16.54 2.88 4.22
CA TRP A 78 16.91 3.91 5.19
C TRP A 78 18.00 3.40 6.14
N ASP A 79 19.16 4.07 6.14
CA ASP A 79 20.23 3.87 7.12
C ASP A 79 20.04 4.88 8.26
N ALA A 80 19.66 4.38 9.43
CA ALA A 80 19.43 5.21 10.61
C ALA A 80 20.73 5.80 11.20
N GLY A 81 21.87 5.11 11.05
CA GLY A 81 23.17 5.57 11.54
C GLY A 81 23.73 6.70 10.68
N ALA A 82 23.69 6.52 9.35
CA ALA A 82 24.08 7.56 8.40
C ALA A 82 23.02 8.66 8.22
N ARG A 83 21.79 8.43 8.70
CA ARG A 83 20.61 9.29 8.47
C ARG A 83 20.40 9.59 6.99
N ALA A 84 20.60 8.57 6.16
CA ALA A 84 20.59 8.68 4.71
C ALA A 84 19.91 7.48 4.06
N TRP A 85 19.47 7.67 2.83
CA TRP A 85 18.95 6.60 1.99
C TRP A 85 20.09 5.97 1.19
N SER A 86 20.05 4.66 1.02
CA SER A 86 21.03 3.87 0.28
C SER A 86 20.35 2.87 -0.67
N GLY A 87 21.08 2.44 -1.70
CA GLY A 87 20.55 1.55 -2.72
C GLY A 87 19.96 2.28 -3.93
N ARG A 88 19.20 1.55 -4.74
CA ARG A 88 18.54 2.06 -5.95
C ARG A 88 17.03 1.85 -5.84
N PRO A 89 16.22 2.74 -6.42
CA PRO A 89 14.80 2.50 -6.55
C PRO A 89 14.51 1.15 -7.23
N SER A 90 13.50 0.44 -6.73
CA SER A 90 12.95 -0.81 -7.28
C SER A 90 11.45 -0.71 -7.59
N PHE A 91 10.84 0.44 -7.29
CA PHE A 91 9.48 0.73 -7.67
C PHE A 91 9.43 1.10 -9.16
N HIS A 92 8.91 0.17 -9.96
CA HIS A 92 8.63 0.37 -11.38
C HIS A 92 7.12 0.43 -11.63
N ALA A 93 6.70 1.28 -12.56
CA ALA A 93 5.29 1.49 -12.88
C ALA A 93 4.58 0.22 -13.35
N ASP A 94 5.27 -0.78 -13.91
CA ASP A 94 4.66 -2.05 -14.34
C ASP A 94 3.95 -2.82 -13.20
N ARG A 95 4.39 -2.63 -11.95
CA ARG A 95 3.71 -3.21 -10.77
C ARG A 95 2.27 -2.67 -10.62
N VAL A 96 2.03 -1.44 -11.06
CA VAL A 96 0.75 -0.73 -10.93
C VAL A 96 -0.38 -1.46 -11.66
N THR A 97 -0.13 -1.92 -12.89
CA THR A 97 -1.12 -2.67 -13.68
C THR A 97 -1.53 -3.96 -12.96
N ARG A 98 -0.55 -4.65 -12.38
CA ARG A 98 -0.78 -5.86 -11.57
C ARG A 98 -1.59 -5.54 -10.32
N TRP A 99 -1.25 -4.47 -9.59
CA TRP A 99 -2.02 -4.06 -8.41
C TRP A 99 -3.46 -3.68 -8.76
N ARG A 100 -3.69 -2.97 -9.86
CA ARG A 100 -5.04 -2.62 -10.35
C ARG A 100 -5.86 -3.88 -10.63
N ALA A 101 -5.26 -4.88 -11.27
CA ALA A 101 -5.89 -6.17 -11.55
C ALA A 101 -6.27 -6.93 -10.26
N PHE A 102 -5.48 -6.78 -9.20
CA PHE A 102 -5.75 -7.37 -7.88
C PHE A 102 -6.61 -6.49 -6.95
N GLY A 103 -7.27 -5.46 -7.47
CA GLY A 103 -8.27 -4.68 -6.73
C GLY A 103 -7.76 -3.36 -6.14
N ALA A 104 -6.53 -2.95 -6.44
CA ALA A 104 -6.08 -1.60 -6.09
C ALA A 104 -6.85 -0.54 -6.87
N ARG A 105 -7.28 0.51 -6.15
CA ARG A 105 -8.01 1.67 -6.70
C ARG A 105 -7.43 2.99 -6.24
N LEU A 106 -6.64 2.99 -5.17
CA LEU A 106 -5.88 4.15 -4.70
C LEU A 106 -4.40 3.76 -4.78
N ILE A 107 -3.68 4.29 -5.77
CA ILE A 107 -2.30 3.89 -6.07
C ILE A 107 -1.41 5.14 -6.05
N GLY A 108 -0.28 5.07 -5.36
CA GLY A 108 0.67 6.17 -5.28
C GLY A 108 2.04 5.73 -4.80
N GLY A 109 2.74 6.65 -4.11
CA GLY A 109 4.04 6.39 -3.50
C GLY A 109 4.19 7.09 -2.15
N CYS A 110 5.16 6.61 -1.37
CA CYS A 110 5.48 7.11 -0.04
C CYS A 110 6.90 7.69 -0.02
N CYS A 111 7.82 7.15 0.79
CA CYS A 111 9.16 7.70 0.86
C CYS A 111 9.87 7.60 -0.48
N ARG A 112 10.51 8.71 -0.87
CA ARG A 112 11.41 8.79 -2.04
C ARG A 112 10.74 8.57 -3.40
N VAL A 113 9.41 8.48 -3.45
CA VAL A 113 8.64 8.52 -4.70
C VAL A 113 8.31 9.98 -5.05
N GLY A 114 8.84 10.45 -6.18
CA GLY A 114 8.68 11.83 -6.64
C GLY A 114 7.59 12.02 -7.71
N PRO A 115 7.33 13.28 -8.11
CA PRO A 115 6.34 13.61 -9.15
C PRO A 115 6.54 12.89 -10.49
N GLU A 116 7.79 12.59 -10.87
CA GLU A 116 8.14 11.88 -12.09
C GLU A 116 7.54 10.46 -12.07
N THR A 117 7.77 9.72 -10.98
CA THR A 117 7.19 8.38 -10.80
C THR A 117 5.67 8.45 -10.71
N ILE A 118 5.09 9.45 -10.03
CA ILE A 118 3.63 9.63 -10.00
C ILE A 118 3.06 9.86 -11.41
N THR A 119 3.76 10.61 -12.26
CA THR A 119 3.37 10.84 -13.65
C THR A 119 3.42 9.55 -14.46
N GLU A 120 4.44 8.73 -14.27
CA GLU A 120 4.54 7.40 -14.89
C GLU A 120 3.40 6.48 -14.44
N ILE A 121 3.11 6.41 -13.14
CA ILE A 121 1.96 5.67 -12.60
C ILE A 121 0.65 6.11 -13.29
N ALA A 122 0.44 7.42 -13.41
CA ALA A 122 -0.77 7.97 -14.03
C ALA A 122 -0.89 7.59 -15.52
N ARG A 123 0.21 7.63 -16.27
CA ARG A 123 0.24 7.19 -17.68
C ARG A 123 -0.09 5.70 -17.80
N THR A 124 0.61 4.85 -17.04
CA THR A 124 0.38 3.40 -17.03
C THR A 124 -1.08 3.04 -16.70
N LEU A 125 -1.75 3.82 -15.85
CA LEU A 125 -3.16 3.61 -15.50
C LEU A 125 -4.17 4.17 -16.50
N SER A 126 -3.77 5.13 -17.33
CA SER A 126 -4.65 5.78 -18.32
C SER A 126 -4.65 5.04 -19.66
N ASP A 127 -3.56 4.33 -19.97
CA ASP A 127 -3.34 3.65 -21.25
C ASP A 127 -3.98 2.24 -21.34
N GLY A 128 -4.76 1.81 -20.32
CA GLY A 128 -5.44 0.50 -20.28
C GLY A 128 -6.81 0.51 -19.64
#